data_AF-A0A1S8KBL6-F1
#
_entry.id   AF-A0A1S8KBL6-F1
#
_cell.length_a   1.000
_cell.length_b   1.000
_cell.length_c   1.000
_cell.angle_alpha   90.00
_cell.angle_beta   90.00
_cell.angle_gamma   90.00
#
_symmetry.space_group_name_H-M   'P 1'
#
loop_
_entity.id
_entity.type
_entity.pdbx_description
1 polymer ?
#
loop_
_entity_poly.entity_id
_entity_poly.type
_entity_poly.pdbx_seq_one_letter_code
_entity_poly.pdbx_strand_id
1 'polypeptide(L)'
;RAQKGVYQLLQLNHRAKAAAQLPAIEIVDMREEFQNHRTSTFSANLQEKIQNRLDKKEQTVLLLNRRGYSSFVMCRDCGFVLPCPNCDISLTLHMDT
;
A
#
# COMPACT_ATOMS: atom_id res chain seq x y z
N ARG A 1 -9.70 -20.98 10.28
CA ARG A 1 -10.35 -22.11 11.00
C ARG A 1 -11.30 -22.87 10.08
N ALA A 2 -12.24 -22.20 9.40
CA ALA A 2 -13.06 -22.84 8.36
C ALA A 2 -12.24 -23.47 7.22
N GLN A 3 -11.24 -22.75 6.68
CA GLN A 3 -10.28 -23.31 5.71
C GLN A 3 -9.44 -24.48 6.24
N LYS A 4 -9.36 -24.66 7.57
CA LYS A 4 -8.65 -25.76 8.23
C LYS A 4 -9.61 -26.88 8.67
N GLY A 5 -10.86 -26.87 8.21
CA GLY A 5 -11.88 -27.87 8.54
C GLY A 5 -12.48 -27.77 9.95
N VAL A 6 -12.09 -26.79 10.76
CA VAL A 6 -12.61 -26.62 12.13
C VAL A 6 -14.05 -26.08 12.12
N TYR A 7 -14.43 -25.36 11.07
CA TYR A 7 -15.79 -24.88 10.85
C TYR A 7 -16.21 -25.17 9.41
N GLN A 8 -17.52 -25.20 9.18
CA GLN A 8 -18.05 -25.22 7.82
C GLN A 8 -17.71 -23.90 7.11
N LEU A 9 -17.10 -24.01 5.93
CA LEU A 9 -16.84 -22.86 5.06
C LEU A 9 -18.03 -22.69 4.11
N LEU A 10 -18.77 -21.60 4.28
CA LEU A 10 -19.78 -21.17 3.32
C LEU A 10 -19.19 -20.03 2.48
N GLN A 11 -19.17 -20.20 1.16
CA GLN A 11 -18.57 -19.25 0.23
C GLN A 11 -19.65 -18.55 -0.59
N LEU A 12 -19.50 -17.24 -0.76
CA LEU A 12 -20.28 -16.44 -1.70
C LEU A 12 -19.40 -16.14 -2.91
N ASN A 13 -19.48 -16.98 -3.93
CA ASN A 13 -18.61 -16.91 -5.12
C ASN A 13 -19.04 -15.79 -6.10
N HIS A 14 -20.16 -15.13 -5.82
CA HIS A 14 -20.73 -14.08 -6.66
C HIS A 14 -21.02 -12.82 -5.85
N ARG A 15 -20.84 -11.67 -6.48
CA ARG A 15 -21.23 -10.38 -5.91
C ARG A 15 -22.75 -10.26 -5.90
N ALA A 16 -23.28 -9.50 -4.94
CA ALA A 16 -24.72 -9.28 -4.79
C ALA A 16 -25.39 -8.69 -6.05
N LYS A 17 -24.65 -7.89 -6.84
CA LYS A 17 -25.10 -7.38 -8.14
C LYS A 17 -24.29 -8.06 -9.24
N ALA A 18 -24.98 -8.70 -10.19
CA ALA A 18 -24.33 -9.42 -11.30
C ALA A 18 -23.45 -8.51 -12.18
N ALA A 19 -23.82 -7.23 -12.34
CA ALA A 19 -23.05 -6.26 -13.10
C ALA A 19 -21.90 -5.59 -12.30
N ALA A 20 -21.74 -5.89 -11.00
CA ALA A 20 -20.68 -5.30 -10.21
C ALA A 20 -19.31 -5.85 -10.64
N GLN A 21 -18.47 -4.99 -11.19
CA GLN A 21 -17.10 -5.32 -11.57
C GLN A 21 -16.12 -4.79 -10.53
N LEU A 22 -14.97 -5.47 -10.40
CA LEU A 22 -13.85 -4.94 -9.64
C LEU A 22 -13.29 -3.71 -10.37
N PRO A 23 -12.82 -2.69 -9.64
CA PRO A 23 -12.08 -1.60 -10.26
C PRO A 23 -10.80 -2.13 -10.90
N ALA A 24 -10.31 -1.44 -11.92
CA ALA A 24 -8.96 -1.66 -12.42
C ALA A 24 -7.95 -1.29 -11.31
N ILE A 25 -6.97 -2.16 -11.10
CA ILE A 25 -5.92 -1.98 -10.09
C ILE A 25 -4.61 -1.84 -10.83
N GLU A 26 -3.82 -0.84 -10.45
CA GLU A 26 -2.49 -0.60 -10.96
C GLU A 26 -1.50 -0.66 -9.78
N ILE A 27 -0.41 -1.38 -9.97
CA ILE A 27 0.69 -1.46 -9.00
C ILE A 27 1.80 -0.55 -9.52
N VAL A 28 2.16 0.47 -8.74
CA VAL A 28 3.21 1.43 -9.09
C VAL A 28 4.48 1.11 -8.29
N ASP A 29 5.60 0.95 -8.97
CA ASP A 29 6.90 0.78 -8.33
C ASP A 29 7.50 2.15 -7.95
N MET A 30 7.55 2.43 -6.65
CA MET A 30 8.07 3.70 -6.16
C MET A 30 9.59 3.85 -6.37
N ARG A 31 10.34 2.76 -6.61
CA ARG A 31 11.79 2.83 -6.87
C ARG A 31 12.06 3.57 -8.18
N GLU A 32 11.28 3.28 -9.21
CA GLU A 32 11.37 3.94 -10.52
C GLU A 32 10.99 5.43 -10.42
N GLU A 33 9.99 5.75 -9.60
CA GLU A 33 9.57 7.14 -9.35
C GLU A 33 10.70 7.96 -8.69
N PHE A 34 11.46 7.37 -7.76
CA PHE A 34 12.59 8.03 -7.11
C PHE A 34 13.80 8.21 -8.03
N GLN A 35 14.10 7.25 -8.91
CA GLN A 35 15.18 7.36 -9.90
C GLN A 35 14.95 8.53 -10.88
N ASN A 36 13.68 8.82 -11.18
CA ASN A 36 13.27 9.97 -11.99
C ASN A 36 13.36 11.33 -11.24
N HIS A 37 14.15 11.40 -10.15
CA HIS A 37 14.41 12.60 -9.34
C HIS A 37 13.15 13.23 -8.73
N ARG A 38 12.07 12.46 -8.58
CA ARG A 38 10.89 12.93 -7.87
C ARG A 38 11.15 12.79 -6.37
N THR A 39 11.23 13.92 -5.66
CA THR A 39 11.44 13.95 -4.20
C THR A 39 10.15 13.71 -3.41
N SER A 40 9.02 13.53 -4.09
CA SER A 40 7.71 13.38 -3.45
C SER A 40 7.49 11.99 -2.86
N THR A 41 6.74 11.94 -1.76
CA THR A 41 6.29 10.70 -1.10
C THR A 41 5.23 9.94 -1.94
N PHE A 42 4.58 10.61 -2.90
CA PHE A 42 3.56 10.01 -3.77
C PHE A 42 4.06 9.91 -5.21
N SER A 43 3.65 8.85 -5.92
CA SER A 43 3.91 8.72 -7.36
C SER A 43 3.21 9.81 -8.16
N ALA A 44 3.78 10.14 -9.33
CA ALA A 44 3.19 11.10 -10.25
C ALA A 44 1.80 10.67 -10.73
N ASN A 45 1.64 9.38 -11.06
CA ASN A 45 0.36 8.82 -11.48
C ASN A 45 -0.71 9.01 -10.38
N LEU A 46 -0.38 8.72 -9.10
CA LEU A 46 -1.32 8.92 -8.00
C LEU A 46 -1.74 10.40 -7.87
N GLN A 47 -0.78 11.32 -7.95
CA GLN A 47 -1.07 12.76 -7.87
C GLN A 47 -1.96 13.24 -9.01
N GLU A 48 -1.69 12.81 -10.25
CA GLU A 48 -2.51 13.13 -11.41
C GLU A 48 -3.96 12.61 -11.25
N LYS A 49 -4.12 11.36 -10.80
CA LYS A 49 -5.45 10.78 -10.58
C LYS A 49 -6.20 11.49 -9.46
N ILE A 50 -5.52 11.86 -8.37
CA ILE A 50 -6.13 12.66 -7.29
C ILE A 50 -6.62 14.00 -7.85
N GLN A 51 -5.77 14.72 -8.59
CA GLN A 51 -6.14 16.00 -9.17
C GLN A 51 -7.36 15.86 -10.10
N ASN A 52 -7.38 14.82 -10.95
CA ASN A 52 -8.51 14.55 -11.84
C ASN A 52 -9.83 14.29 -11.09
N ARG A 53 -9.79 13.66 -9.90
CA ARG A 53 -10.98 13.50 -9.05
C ARG A 53 -11.43 14.83 -8.47
N LEU A 54 -10.48 15.64 -7.98
CA LEU A 54 -10.77 16.96 -7.41
C LEU A 54 -11.38 17.91 -8.45
N ASP A 55 -10.87 17.93 -9.68
CA ASP A 55 -11.40 18.76 -10.78
C ASP A 55 -12.86 18.39 -11.12
N LYS A 56 -13.23 17.11 -10.93
CA LYS A 56 -14.59 16.59 -11.09
C LYS A 56 -15.48 16.79 -9.86
N LYS A 57 -14.96 17.42 -8.80
CA LYS A 57 -15.61 17.56 -7.49
C LYS A 57 -15.95 16.20 -6.83
N GLU A 58 -15.12 15.20 -7.11
CA GLU A 58 -15.21 13.86 -6.54
C GLU A 58 -14.24 13.71 -5.36
N GLN A 59 -14.43 12.67 -4.55
CA GLN A 59 -13.59 12.39 -3.39
C GLN A 59 -12.57 11.29 -3.68
N THR A 60 -11.39 11.40 -3.05
CA THR A 60 -10.40 10.32 -3.03
C THR A 60 -10.18 9.85 -1.59
N VAL A 61 -10.13 8.53 -1.40
CA VAL A 61 -9.80 7.92 -0.11
C VAL A 61 -8.36 7.42 -0.18
N LEU A 62 -7.50 7.95 0.69
CA LEU A 62 -6.13 7.48 0.87
C LEU A 62 -6.04 6.66 2.17
N LEU A 63 -5.61 5.41 2.05
CA LEU A 63 -5.36 4.55 3.19
C LEU A 63 -3.87 4.63 3.54
N LEU A 64 -3.57 5.09 4.76
CA LEU A 64 -2.20 5.22 5.26
C LEU A 64 -2.03 4.33 6.51
N ASN A 65 -0.80 3.89 6.74
CA ASN A 65 -0.47 3.19 7.99
C ASN A 65 -0.79 4.09 9.20
N ARG A 66 -1.31 3.49 10.26
CA ARG A 66 -1.75 4.20 11.47
C ARG A 66 -0.56 4.92 12.13
N ARG A 67 -0.80 6.11 12.71
CA ARG A 67 0.16 6.83 13.57
C ARG A 67 0.72 5.88 14.64
N GLY A 68 2.05 5.76 14.72
CA GLY A 68 2.76 4.88 15.66
C GLY A 68 3.23 3.53 15.08
N TYR A 69 3.06 3.29 13.78
CA TYR A 69 3.77 2.18 13.12
C TYR A 69 5.27 2.43 13.17
N SER A 70 6.01 1.42 13.64
CA SER A 70 7.47 1.39 13.68
C SER A 70 8.03 1.93 12.37
N SER A 71 8.63 3.11 12.44
CA SER A 71 9.40 3.66 11.33
C SER A 71 10.54 2.69 11.04
N PHE A 72 10.62 2.16 9.83
CA PHE A 72 11.76 1.38 9.38
C PHE A 72 12.51 2.17 8.31
N VAL A 73 13.78 1.82 8.08
CA VAL A 73 14.58 2.44 7.03
C VAL A 73 14.61 1.51 5.81
N MET A 74 14.38 2.11 4.64
CA MET A 74 14.45 1.45 3.35
C MET A 74 15.32 2.28 2.40
N CYS A 75 16.26 1.63 1.72
CA CYS A 75 17.00 2.24 0.62
C CYS A 75 16.04 2.56 -0.53
N ARG A 76 16.00 3.83 -0.96
CA ARG A 76 15.10 4.27 -2.03
C ARG A 76 15.53 3.81 -3.42
N ASP A 77 16.80 3.45 -3.60
CA ASP A 77 17.36 3.04 -4.89
C ASP A 77 17.14 1.56 -5.18
N CYS A 78 17.42 0.69 -4.19
CA CYS A 78 17.35 -0.76 -4.36
C CYS A 78 16.22 -1.44 -3.57
N GLY A 79 15.54 -0.72 -2.67
CA GLY A 79 14.47 -1.27 -1.84
C GLY A 79 14.95 -2.10 -0.65
N PHE A 80 16.25 -2.15 -0.36
CA PHE A 80 16.78 -2.89 0.78
C PHE A 80 16.23 -2.35 2.11
N VAL A 81 15.76 -3.24 2.97
CA VAL A 81 15.29 -2.96 4.33
C VAL A 81 16.19 -3.70 5.31
N LEU A 82 16.60 -3.03 6.39
CA LEU A 82 17.49 -3.62 7.39
C LEU A 82 16.73 -4.65 8.26
N PRO A 83 17.07 -5.95 8.20
CA PRO A 83 16.40 -6.98 8.99
C PRO A 83 16.94 -7.04 10.42
N CYS A 84 16.14 -7.55 11.35
CA CYS A 84 16.58 -7.87 12.70
C CYS A 84 17.49 -9.11 12.68
N PRO A 85 18.66 -9.11 13.33
CA PRO A 85 19.53 -10.29 13.38
C PRO A 85 18.95 -11.44 14.22
N ASN A 86 17.91 -11.18 15.02
CA ASN A 86 17.34 -12.14 15.97
C ASN A 86 15.96 -12.69 15.56
N CYS A 87 15.28 -12.08 14.58
CA CYS A 87 13.95 -12.51 14.13
C CYS A 87 13.61 -11.98 12.73
N ASP A 88 12.52 -12.49 12.14
CA ASP A 88 12.12 -12.21 10.74
C ASP A 88 11.27 -10.94 10.59
N ILE A 89 11.72 -9.83 11.19
CA ILE A 89 11.09 -8.50 11.07
C ILE A 89 12.14 -7.41 10.76
N SER A 90 11.70 -6.25 10.29
CA SER A 90 12.56 -5.08 10.10
C SER A 90 12.93 -4.41 11.43
N LEU A 91 14.11 -3.78 11.49
CA LEU A 91 14.49 -2.94 12.62
C LEU A 91 13.68 -1.63 12.64
N THR A 92 13.29 -1.20 13.85
CA THR A 92 12.65 0.09 14.11
C THR A 92 13.72 1.19 14.19
N LEU A 93 13.59 2.23 13.37
CA LEU A 93 14.31 3.48 13.50
C LEU A 93 13.85 4.21 14.76
N HIS A 94 14.77 4.38 15.69
CA HIS A 94 14.64 5.31 16.81
C HIS A 94 15.43 6.58 16.45
N MET A 95 14.74 7.68 16.18
CA MET A 95 15.38 8.98 15.96
C MET A 95 15.53 9.69 17.31
N ASP A 96 16.74 9.67 17.88
CA ASP A 96 17.09 10.50 19.04
C ASP A 96 17.48 11.91 18.55
N THR A 97 16.49 12.66 18.07
CA THR A 97 16.57 14.11 17.80
C THR A 97 15.19 14.72 17.86
#